data_AF-A0A537RMT0-F1
#
_entry.id   AF-A0A537RMT0-F1
#
_cell.length_a   1.000
_cell.length_b   1.000
_cell.length_c   1.000
_cell.angle_alpha   90.00
_cell.angle_beta   90.00
_cell.angle_gamma   90.00
#
_symmetry.space_group_name_H-M   'P 1'
#
loop_
_entity.id
_entity.type
_entity.pdbx_description
1 polymer ?
#
loop_
_entity_poly.entity_id
_entity_poly.type
_entity_poly.pdbx_seq_one_letter_code
_entity_poly.pdbx_strand_id
1 'polypeptide(L)'
;MAQPVERQIVQRARALIATPLTWTQDEFARDRCGEPVSWRSPEAVQFCIWGALNRAAREMTGDEHQRVRLADHAARTLRGMTPSLSRLNDRGTHADVLALLDTYLQTNAA
;
A
#
# COMPACT_ATOMS: atom_id res chain seq x y z
N MET A 1 24.10 -4.23 1.19
CA MET A 1 23.56 -3.25 0.23
C MET A 1 22.20 -2.81 0.75
N ALA A 2 21.88 -1.51 0.70
CA ALA A 2 20.56 -1.04 1.12
C ALA A 2 19.50 -1.52 0.11
N GLN A 3 18.34 -1.97 0.59
CA GLN A 3 17.24 -2.33 -0.29
C GLN A 3 16.70 -1.08 -1.01
N PRO A 4 16.24 -1.20 -2.27
CA PRO A 4 15.60 -0.08 -2.97
C PRO A 4 14.41 0.48 -2.18
N VAL A 5 14.23 1.80 -2.21
CA VAL A 5 13.23 2.49 -1.36
C VAL A 5 11.80 2.03 -1.69
N GLU A 6 11.53 1.74 -2.95
CA GLU A 6 10.27 1.19 -3.44
C GLU A 6 9.98 -0.19 -2.82
N ARG A 7 11.02 -1.02 -2.65
CA ARG A 7 10.89 -2.32 -1.99
C ARG A 7 10.51 -2.15 -0.52
N GLN A 8 11.13 -1.19 0.17
CA GLN A 8 10.80 -0.89 1.56
C GLN A 8 9.36 -0.37 1.70
N ILE A 9 8.90 0.46 0.76
CA ILE A 9 7.51 0.94 0.71
C ILE A 9 6.54 -0.21 0.48
N VAL A 10 6.79 -1.09 -0.48
CA VAL A 10 5.92 -2.24 -0.76
C VAL A 10 5.89 -3.20 0.44
N GLN A 11 7.05 -3.47 1.05
CA GLN A 11 7.13 -4.29 2.26
C GLN A 11 6.33 -3.69 3.41
N ARG A 12 6.42 -2.37 3.61
CA ARG A 12 5.67 -1.69 4.66
C ARG A 12 4.18 -1.62 4.36
N ALA A 13 3.79 -1.37 3.12
CA ALA A 13 2.39 -1.41 2.69
C ALA A 13 1.78 -2.80 2.93
N ARG A 14 2.49 -3.87 2.54
CA ARG A 14 2.10 -5.26 2.83
C ARG A 14 1.90 -5.52 4.32
N ALA A 15 2.76 -4.96 5.18
CA ALA A 15 2.61 -5.08 6.63
C ALA A 15 1.38 -4.30 7.17
N LEU A 16 1.07 -3.14 6.60
CA LEU A 16 -0.10 -2.32 6.98
C LEU A 16 -1.42 -3.01 6.63
N ILE A 17 -1.44 -3.85 5.60
CA ILE A 17 -2.62 -4.64 5.20
C ILE A 17 -2.39 -6.14 5.40
N ALA A 18 -1.61 -6.55 6.40
CA ALA A 18 -1.20 -7.95 6.56
C ALA A 18 -2.37 -8.92 6.83
N THR A 19 -3.48 -8.40 7.37
CA THR A 19 -4.67 -9.18 7.72
C THR A 19 -5.92 -8.59 7.06
N PRO A 20 -6.98 -9.39 6.86
CA PRO A 20 -8.26 -8.87 6.37
C PRO A 20 -8.83 -7.74 7.24
N LEU A 21 -8.55 -7.75 8.55
CA LEU A 21 -9.01 -6.72 9.49
C LEU A 21 -8.32 -5.37 9.30
N THR A 22 -7.15 -5.34 8.67
CA THR A 22 -6.36 -4.12 8.40
C THR A 22 -6.47 -3.66 6.94
N TRP A 23 -7.25 -4.37 6.13
CA TRP A 23 -7.47 -4.09 4.73
C TRP A 23 -8.89 -3.56 4.50
N THR A 24 -9.08 -2.68 3.51
CA THR A 24 -10.40 -2.20 3.13
C THR A 24 -10.54 -2.02 1.62
N GLN A 25 -11.79 -2.11 1.16
CA GLN A 25 -12.21 -1.89 -0.22
C GLN A 25 -13.00 -0.58 -0.30
N ASP A 26 -13.04 -0.01 -1.50
CA ASP A 26 -13.80 1.19 -1.87
C ASP A 26 -13.36 2.48 -1.17
N GLU A 27 -12.46 2.40 -0.18
CA GLU A 27 -11.94 3.55 0.54
C GLU A 27 -10.44 3.52 0.79
N PHE A 28 -9.83 4.70 0.90
CA PHE A 28 -8.39 4.79 1.15
C PHE A 28 -7.99 4.29 2.53
N ALA A 29 -8.80 4.61 3.53
CA ALA A 29 -8.61 4.15 4.89
C ALA A 29 -9.90 4.22 5.70
N ARG A 30 -9.96 3.42 6.76
CA ARG A 30 -11.02 3.48 7.77
C ARG A 30 -10.44 3.52 9.16
N ASP A 31 -11.17 4.14 10.08
CA ASP A 31 -10.84 4.13 11.50
C ASP A 31 -11.33 2.83 12.19
N ARG A 32 -11.18 2.77 13.51
CA ARG A 32 -11.61 1.61 14.33
C ARG A 32 -13.13 1.38 14.36
N CYS A 33 -13.92 2.39 14.01
CA CYS A 33 -15.37 2.31 13.91
C CYS A 33 -15.80 1.84 12.50
N GLY A 34 -14.85 1.73 11.56
CA GLY A 34 -15.13 1.44 10.16
C GLY A 34 -15.49 2.68 9.33
N GLU A 35 -15.38 3.87 9.92
CA GLU A 35 -15.73 5.12 9.24
C GLU A 35 -14.61 5.53 8.28
N PRO A 36 -14.93 6.00 7.05
CA PRO A 36 -13.94 6.50 6.12
C PRO A 36 -13.15 7.67 6.71
N VAL A 37 -11.82 7.56 6.64
CA VAL A 37 -10.91 8.63 7.08
C VAL A 37 -9.80 8.83 6.05
N SER A 38 -9.13 9.97 6.14
CA SER A 38 -7.89 10.15 5.38
C SER A 38 -6.87 9.07 5.78
N TRP A 39 -6.16 8.48 4.82
CA TRP A 39 -5.00 7.60 5.10
C TRP A 39 -3.88 8.32 5.89
N ARG A 40 -3.89 9.67 5.90
CA ARG A 40 -2.98 10.48 6.74
C ARG A 40 -3.43 10.55 8.20
N SER A 41 -4.68 10.24 8.50
CA SER A 41 -5.25 10.32 9.84
C SER A 41 -4.43 9.45 10.81
N PRO A 42 -4.17 9.93 12.04
CA PRO A 42 -3.63 9.07 13.08
C PRO A 42 -4.61 7.96 13.49
N GLU A 43 -5.91 8.12 13.20
CA GLU A 43 -6.97 7.16 13.55
C GLU A 43 -7.17 6.06 12.50
N ALA A 44 -6.53 6.17 11.33
CA ALA A 44 -6.63 5.17 10.27
C ALA A 44 -6.00 3.84 10.71
N VAL A 45 -6.80 2.77 10.73
CA VAL A 45 -6.37 1.40 11.12
C VAL A 45 -6.57 0.37 10.01
N GLN A 46 -7.41 0.67 9.01
CA GLN A 46 -7.57 -0.14 7.81
C GLN A 46 -7.17 0.66 6.59
N PHE A 47 -6.57 0.02 5.58
CA PHE A 47 -6.12 0.69 4.36
C PHE A 47 -6.43 -0.15 3.12
N CYS A 48 -6.76 0.51 2.01
CA CYS A 48 -6.63 -0.14 0.70
C CYS A 48 -5.16 -0.17 0.27
N ILE A 49 -4.85 -0.85 -0.84
CA ILE A 49 -3.48 -0.88 -1.38
C ILE A 49 -2.90 0.52 -1.63
N TRP A 50 -3.70 1.46 -2.14
CA TRP A 50 -3.23 2.82 -2.41
C TRP A 50 -2.97 3.60 -1.11
N GLY A 51 -3.90 3.50 -0.15
CA GLY A 51 -3.74 4.10 1.18
C GLY A 51 -2.50 3.56 1.90
N ALA A 52 -2.27 2.25 1.82
CA ALA A 52 -1.12 1.58 2.42
C ALA A 52 0.21 2.06 1.81
N LEU A 53 0.31 2.17 0.48
CA LEU A 53 1.50 2.70 -0.19
C LEU A 53 1.79 4.15 0.19
N ASN A 54 0.76 4.99 0.25
CA ASN A 54 0.91 6.40 0.63
C ASN A 54 1.27 6.57 2.11
N ARG A 55 0.69 5.74 2.99
CA ARG A 55 1.03 5.68 4.42
C ARG A 55 2.47 5.24 4.62
N ALA A 56 2.90 4.18 3.95
CA ALA A 56 4.28 3.69 3.97
C ALA A 56 5.28 4.75 3.46
N ALA A 57 4.99 5.42 2.35
CA ALA A 57 5.85 6.50 1.83
C ALA A 57 5.97 7.68 2.80
N ARG A 58 4.89 8.03 3.52
CA ARG A 58 4.90 9.10 4.53
C ARG A 58 5.76 8.75 5.74
N GLU A 59 5.89 7.48 6.09
CA GLU A 59 6.80 7.03 7.14
C GLU A 59 8.27 7.17 6.73
N MET A 60 8.58 7.27 5.42
CA MET A 60 9.94 7.40 4.91
C MET A 60 10.43 8.84 4.80
N THR A 61 9.52 9.81 4.66
CA THR A 61 9.87 11.22 4.48
C THR A 61 8.78 12.15 4.99
N GLY A 62 9.18 13.27 5.59
CA GLY A 62 8.30 14.38 5.93
C GLY A 62 8.00 15.33 4.75
N ASP A 63 8.73 15.19 3.63
CA ASP A 63 8.54 16.01 2.43
C ASP A 63 7.40 15.47 1.56
N GLU A 64 6.36 16.27 1.35
CA GLU A 64 5.15 15.84 0.64
C GLU A 64 5.42 15.56 -0.85
N HIS A 65 6.30 16.32 -1.50
CA HIS A 65 6.63 16.12 -2.91
C HIS A 65 7.39 14.80 -3.12
N GLN A 66 8.37 14.52 -2.26
CA GLN A 66 9.11 13.27 -2.24
C GLN A 66 8.18 12.11 -1.91
N ARG A 67 7.28 12.26 -0.92
CA ARG A 67 6.27 11.24 -0.59
C ARG A 67 5.40 10.87 -1.79
N VAL A 68 4.87 11.87 -2.52
CA VAL A 68 4.10 11.62 -3.76
C VAL A 68 4.92 10.81 -4.75
N ARG A 69 6.16 11.23 -5.02
CA ARG A 69 7.03 10.54 -5.98
C ARG A 69 7.34 9.09 -5.56
N LEU A 70 7.61 8.87 -4.29
CA LEU A 70 7.90 7.55 -3.73
C LEU A 70 6.69 6.61 -3.83
N ALA A 71 5.51 7.09 -3.44
CA ALA A 71 4.26 6.31 -3.53
C ALA A 71 3.88 6.01 -4.98
N ASP A 72 4.00 6.99 -5.89
CA ASP A 72 3.72 6.79 -7.31
C ASP A 72 4.71 5.80 -7.94
N HIS A 73 6.00 5.89 -7.59
CA HIS A 73 6.99 4.96 -8.09
C HIS A 73 6.68 3.52 -7.66
N ALA A 74 6.40 3.29 -6.37
CA ALA A 74 6.00 1.97 -5.86
C ALA A 74 4.68 1.48 -6.48
N ALA A 75 3.71 2.36 -6.73
CA ALA A 75 2.49 1.97 -7.41
C ALA A 75 2.74 1.59 -8.89
N ARG A 76 3.64 2.29 -9.59
CA ARG A 76 3.97 2.03 -10.99
C ARG A 76 4.68 0.68 -11.17
N THR A 77 5.54 0.29 -10.24
CA THR A 77 6.17 -1.04 -10.29
C THR A 77 5.12 -2.15 -10.17
N LEU A 78 4.14 -1.99 -9.28
CA LEU A 78 3.04 -2.94 -9.12
C LEU A 78 2.07 -2.95 -10.31
N ARG A 79 1.80 -1.79 -10.93
CA ARG A 79 1.00 -1.71 -12.18
C ARG A 79 1.64 -2.43 -13.36
N GLY A 80 2.96 -2.67 -13.33
CA GLY A 80 3.61 -3.58 -14.30
C GLY A 80 3.13 -5.03 -14.19
N MET A 81 2.48 -5.40 -13.08
CA MET A 81 2.03 -6.76 -12.76
C MET A 81 0.50 -6.88 -12.68
N THR A 82 -0.24 -5.77 -12.75
CA THR A 82 -1.71 -5.76 -12.78
C THR A 82 -2.24 -4.55 -13.57
N PRO A 83 -3.30 -4.72 -14.37
CA PRO A 83 -3.85 -3.62 -15.17
C PRO A 83 -4.40 -2.45 -14.33
N SER A 84 -4.81 -2.68 -13.08
CA SER A 84 -5.28 -1.63 -12.18
C SER A 84 -5.23 -2.05 -10.72
N LEU A 85 -4.48 -1.30 -9.90
CA LEU A 85 -4.40 -1.51 -8.45
C LEU A 85 -5.74 -1.30 -7.76
N SER A 86 -6.48 -0.24 -8.12
CA SER A 86 -7.80 0.04 -7.55
C SER A 86 -8.78 -1.07 -7.89
N ARG A 87 -8.80 -1.52 -9.16
CA ARG A 87 -9.70 -2.61 -9.56
C ARG A 87 -9.36 -3.93 -8.86
N LEU A 88 -8.06 -4.25 -8.72
CA LEU A 88 -7.63 -5.42 -7.97
C LEU A 88 -8.05 -5.32 -6.50
N ASN A 89 -7.87 -4.16 -5.87
CA ASN A 89 -8.27 -3.94 -4.49
C ASN A 89 -9.78 -4.08 -4.30
N ASP A 90 -10.57 -3.37 -5.10
CA ASP A 90 -12.01 -3.22 -4.84
C ASP A 90 -12.85 -4.37 -5.41
N ARG A 91 -12.31 -5.16 -6.33
CA ARG A 91 -13.01 -6.32 -6.93
C ARG A 91 -12.35 -7.67 -6.69
N GLY A 92 -11.10 -7.66 -6.24
CA GLY A 92 -10.39 -8.87 -5.84
C GLY A 92 -10.60 -9.17 -4.37
N THR A 93 -9.85 -10.16 -3.88
CA THR A 93 -9.79 -10.52 -2.48
C THR A 93 -8.56 -9.92 -1.81
N HIS A 94 -8.56 -9.88 -0.48
CA HIS A 94 -7.36 -9.54 0.31
C HIS A 94 -6.15 -10.39 -0.09
N ALA A 95 -6.38 -11.68 -0.36
CA ALA A 95 -5.36 -12.63 -0.78
C ALA A 95 -4.77 -12.26 -2.16
N ASP A 96 -5.58 -11.80 -3.11
CA ASP A 96 -5.09 -11.35 -4.43
C ASP A 96 -4.20 -10.12 -4.30
N VAL A 97 -4.58 -9.18 -3.43
CA VAL A 97 -3.79 -7.98 -3.13
C VAL A 97 -2.46 -8.37 -2.48
N LEU A 98 -2.47 -9.27 -1.48
CA LEU A 98 -1.23 -9.75 -0.87
C LEU A 98 -0.36 -10.53 -1.85
N ALA A 99 -0.94 -11.38 -2.69
CA ALA A 99 -0.22 -12.15 -3.70
C ALA A 99 0.52 -11.22 -4.68
N LEU A 100 -0.09 -10.10 -5.09
CA LEU A 100 0.60 -9.09 -5.90
C LEU A 100 1.83 -8.51 -5.18
N LEU A 101 1.68 -8.09 -3.93
CA LEU A 101 2.78 -7.51 -3.14
C LEU A 101 3.88 -8.54 -2.88
N ASP A 102 3.51 -9.78 -2.57
CA ASP A 102 4.43 -10.89 -2.33
C ASP A 102 5.21 -11.27 -3.59
N THR A 103 4.53 -11.35 -4.74
CA THR A 103 5.19 -11.63 -6.03
C THR A 103 6.24 -10.56 -6.35
N TYR A 104 5.92 -9.28 -6.09
CA TYR A 104 6.88 -8.20 -6.27
C TYR A 104 8.10 -8.35 -5.34
N LEU A 105 7.85 -8.60 -4.04
CA LEU A 105 8.92 -8.72 -3.03
C LEU A 105 9.84 -9.93 -3.25
N GLN A 106 9.30 -11.01 -3.82
CA GLN A 106 10.04 -12.21 -4.20
C GLN A 106 10.88 -12.01 -5.46
N THR A 107 10.30 -11.41 -6.50
CA THR A 107 11.01 -11.13 -7.77
C THR A 107 12.13 -10.09 -7.60
N ASN A 108 12.01 -9.23 -6.59
CA ASN A 108 12.98 -8.19 -6.26
C ASN A 108 13.72 -8.50 -4.93
N ALA A 109 14.02 -9.78 -4.70
CA ALA A 109 14.93 -10.20 -3.63
C ALA A 109 16.37 -9.77 -3.97
N ALA A 110 17.09 -9.27 -2.97
CA ALA A 110 18.47 -8.78 -3.11
C ALA A 110 19.48 -9.91 -3.29
#